data_AF-A0A1V1NVS9-F1
#
_entry.id   AF-A0A1V1NVS9-F1
#
_cell.length_a   1.000
_cell.length_b   1.000
_cell.length_c   1.000
_cell.angle_alpha   90.00
_cell.angle_beta   90.00
_cell.angle_gamma   90.00
#
_symmetry.space_group_name_H-M   'P 1'
#
loop_
_entity.id
_entity.type
_entity.pdbx_description
1 polymer ?
#
loop_
_entity_poly.entity_id
_entity_poly.type
_entity_poly.pdbx_seq_one_letter_code
_entity_poly.pdbx_strand_id
1 'polypeptide(L)'
;MPPGGKKTRKTPLPPKVKKPPDLTPHLKFKYKPKEIKTYLDRYVIKQDEAKKALAIAICDHYNHINNEQTEIEKHYIKQNVLIIGPTGVGKTYLIKTIADLIGVPFVKGDATKYTETGYVGGDVEDLVRKLVKKADGNVELAEYGIVFLDEIDKIASSTGVGNRDVAGRGVQSNLLKLLEETEVPVNTPWDLPSQLQHFMGGKSKSNKETINTRNILFIMSGVFDGLIEIVQ
;
A
#
# COMPACT_ATOMS: atom_id res chain seq x y z
N MET A 1 -51.04 -26.18 -49.88
CA MET A 1 -49.66 -25.69 -50.06
C MET A 1 -49.51 -24.37 -49.31
N PRO A 2 -48.79 -24.31 -48.18
CA PRO A 2 -48.45 -23.04 -47.51
C PRO A 2 -47.09 -22.48 -47.99
N PRO A 3 -46.86 -21.15 -47.87
CA PRO A 3 -45.74 -20.44 -48.51
C PRO A 3 -44.45 -20.41 -47.69
N GLY A 4 -43.32 -20.25 -48.38
CA GLY A 4 -41.95 -20.46 -47.91
C GLY A 4 -41.44 -19.56 -46.78
N GLY A 5 -40.69 -20.16 -45.86
CA GLY A 5 -39.92 -19.50 -44.82
C GLY A 5 -38.67 -18.80 -45.37
N LYS A 6 -38.55 -17.50 -45.08
CA LYS A 6 -37.33 -16.70 -45.34
C LYS A 6 -36.19 -17.18 -44.43
N LYS A 7 -35.10 -17.67 -45.03
CA LYS A 7 -33.82 -17.90 -44.34
C LYS A 7 -33.12 -16.55 -44.11
N THR A 8 -33.17 -16.01 -42.90
CA THR A 8 -32.30 -14.88 -42.50
C THR A 8 -30.89 -15.39 -42.23
N ARG A 9 -29.93 -14.94 -43.05
CA ARG A 9 -28.48 -15.16 -42.90
C ARG A 9 -28.02 -14.65 -41.52
N LYS A 10 -27.41 -15.52 -40.71
CA LYS A 10 -26.63 -15.11 -39.54
C LYS A 10 -25.33 -14.48 -40.03
N THR A 11 -25.09 -13.22 -39.71
CA THR A 11 -23.80 -12.54 -39.91
C THR A 11 -22.74 -13.23 -39.06
N PRO A 12 -21.50 -13.45 -39.56
CA PRO A 12 -20.44 -14.02 -38.75
C PRO A 12 -20.04 -13.02 -37.65
N LEU A 13 -19.97 -13.50 -36.42
CA LEU A 13 -19.44 -12.74 -35.28
C LEU A 13 -17.99 -12.31 -35.60
N PRO A 14 -17.57 -11.09 -35.21
CA PRO A 14 -16.20 -10.64 -35.44
C PRO A 14 -15.21 -11.59 -34.73
N PRO A 15 -14.02 -11.82 -35.32
CA PRO A 15 -13.01 -12.70 -34.75
C PRO A 15 -12.66 -12.21 -33.33
N LYS A 16 -12.71 -13.13 -32.36
CA LYS A 16 -12.30 -12.87 -30.97
C LYS A 16 -10.91 -12.25 -31.00
N VAL A 17 -10.82 -10.99 -30.57
CA VAL A 17 -9.55 -10.32 -30.33
C VAL A 17 -8.80 -11.19 -29.32
N LYS A 18 -7.68 -11.79 -29.74
CA LYS A 18 -6.79 -12.51 -28.84
C LYS A 18 -6.33 -11.49 -27.79
N LYS A 19 -6.59 -11.77 -26.51
CA LYS A 19 -6.04 -10.98 -25.40
C LYS A 19 -4.52 -10.84 -25.63
N PRO A 20 -3.94 -9.65 -25.45
CA PRO A 20 -2.50 -9.48 -25.53
C PRO A 20 -1.81 -10.42 -24.52
N PRO A 21 -0.58 -10.87 -24.82
CA PRO A 21 0.17 -11.76 -23.96
C PRO A 21 0.36 -11.13 -22.57
N ASP A 22 0.10 -11.94 -21.54
CA ASP A 22 0.27 -11.64 -20.13
C ASP A 22 1.66 -11.02 -19.89
N LEU A 23 1.69 -9.74 -19.52
CA LEU A 23 2.91 -8.94 -19.38
C LEU A 23 2.99 -8.38 -17.96
N THR A 24 2.95 -9.22 -16.92
CA THR A 24 3.30 -8.77 -15.57
C THR A 24 4.09 -9.86 -14.82
N PRO A 25 5.28 -9.57 -14.26
CA PRO A 25 6.00 -10.51 -13.41
C PRO A 25 5.33 -10.46 -12.04
N HIS A 26 4.35 -11.34 -11.79
CA HIS A 26 3.80 -11.54 -10.46
C HIS A 26 4.96 -11.68 -9.45
N LEU A 27 4.98 -10.86 -8.41
CA LEU A 27 5.95 -10.94 -7.31
C LEU A 27 5.89 -12.37 -6.75
N LYS A 28 6.80 -13.27 -7.16
CA LYS A 28 6.80 -14.66 -6.67
C LYS A 28 7.43 -14.70 -5.27
N PHE A 29 6.65 -14.29 -4.27
CA PHE A 29 7.04 -14.45 -2.88
C PHE A 29 7.23 -15.94 -2.55
N LYS A 30 8.40 -16.30 -2.01
CA LYS A 30 8.79 -17.70 -1.76
C LYS A 30 9.40 -17.94 -0.39
N TYR A 31 9.48 -16.90 0.43
CA TYR A 31 10.17 -16.95 1.71
C TYR A 31 9.28 -17.57 2.78
N LYS A 32 9.89 -18.41 3.61
CA LYS A 32 9.27 -18.91 4.84
C LYS A 32 9.58 -17.96 6.01
N PRO A 33 8.73 -17.92 7.05
CA PRO A 33 8.97 -17.03 8.19
C PRO A 33 10.34 -17.24 8.85
N LYS A 34 10.80 -18.50 8.93
CA LYS A 34 12.13 -18.84 9.47
C LYS A 34 13.28 -18.22 8.65
N GLU A 35 13.13 -18.13 7.33
CA GLU A 35 14.16 -17.60 6.43
C GLU A 35 14.25 -16.07 6.57
N ILE A 36 13.09 -15.38 6.63
CA ILE A 36 13.04 -13.93 6.91
C ILE A 36 13.66 -13.63 8.28
N LYS A 37 13.27 -14.37 9.32
CA LYS A 37 13.83 -14.19 10.67
C LYS A 37 15.35 -14.39 10.68
N THR A 38 15.84 -15.44 10.04
CA THR A 38 17.29 -15.73 9.91
C THR A 38 18.02 -14.62 9.14
N TYR A 39 17.40 -14.08 8.10
CA TYR A 39 17.95 -12.93 7.37
C TYR A 39 18.07 -11.71 8.28
N LEU A 40 17.02 -11.39 9.05
CA LEU A 40 17.00 -10.26 9.98
C LEU A 40 18.01 -10.41 11.13
N ASP A 41 18.26 -11.63 11.60
CA ASP A 41 19.24 -11.92 12.65
C ASP A 41 20.65 -11.42 12.28
N ARG A 42 20.97 -11.28 11.00
CA ARG A 42 22.27 -10.78 10.53
C ARG A 42 22.45 -9.27 10.67
N TYR A 43 21.35 -8.53 10.77
CA TYR A 43 21.33 -7.06 10.75
C TYR A 43 20.81 -6.47 12.06
N VAL A 44 19.88 -7.15 12.73
CA VAL A 44 19.24 -6.66 13.96
C VAL A 44 19.46 -7.65 15.10
N ILE A 45 20.25 -7.19 16.06
CA ILE A 45 20.65 -7.95 17.25
C ILE A 45 19.51 -7.90 18.28
N LYS A 46 19.19 -9.06 18.91
CA LYS A 46 18.03 -9.24 19.80
C LYS A 46 16.70 -8.98 19.07
N GLN A 47 15.65 -8.52 19.76
CA GLN A 47 14.31 -8.29 19.21
C GLN A 47 13.68 -9.55 18.61
N ASP A 48 13.91 -10.71 19.21
CA ASP A 48 13.53 -12.01 18.63
C ASP A 48 12.03 -12.18 18.44
N GLU A 49 11.22 -11.73 19.40
CA GLU A 49 9.76 -11.74 19.27
C GLU A 49 9.28 -10.82 18.15
N ALA A 50 9.83 -9.61 18.03
CA ALA A 50 9.47 -8.68 16.96
C ALA A 50 9.85 -9.23 15.57
N LYS A 51 11.06 -9.79 15.43
CA LYS A 51 11.50 -10.42 14.16
C LYS A 51 10.60 -11.60 13.78
N LYS A 52 10.23 -12.43 14.74
CA LYS A 52 9.34 -13.58 14.52
C LYS A 52 7.94 -13.13 14.11
N ALA A 53 7.33 -12.20 14.84
CA ALA A 53 6.00 -11.68 14.53
C ALA A 53 5.96 -11.02 13.15
N LEU A 54 6.96 -10.18 12.83
CA LEU A 54 7.08 -9.54 11.52
C LEU A 54 7.25 -10.56 10.39
N ALA A 55 8.10 -11.56 10.58
CA ALA A 55 8.31 -12.60 9.58
C ALA A 55 7.03 -13.39 9.29
N ILE A 56 6.20 -13.66 10.32
CA ILE A 56 4.91 -14.34 10.13
C ILE A 56 3.93 -13.43 9.39
N ALA A 57 3.71 -12.21 9.88
CA ALA A 57 2.75 -11.27 9.30
C ALA A 57 3.06 -10.97 7.83
N ILE A 58 4.33 -10.76 7.49
CA ILE A 58 4.75 -10.44 6.12
C ILE A 58 4.64 -11.66 5.20
N CYS A 59 4.99 -12.86 5.70
CA CYS A 59 4.74 -14.08 4.95
C CYS A 59 3.25 -14.28 4.69
N ASP A 60 2.38 -14.05 5.68
CA ASP A 60 0.94 -14.18 5.51
C ASP A 60 0.42 -13.21 4.44
N HIS A 61 0.79 -11.93 4.54
CA HIS A 61 0.44 -10.88 3.56
C HIS A 61 0.82 -11.26 2.12
N TYR A 62 2.08 -11.60 1.86
CA TYR A 62 2.52 -11.89 0.50
C TYR A 62 2.13 -13.27 -0.01
N ASN A 63 1.92 -14.26 0.87
CA ASN A 63 1.35 -15.54 0.45
C ASN A 63 -0.10 -15.39 0.04
N HIS A 64 -0.88 -14.55 0.74
CA HIS A 64 -2.24 -14.25 0.36
C HIS A 64 -2.30 -13.61 -1.03
N ILE A 65 -1.48 -12.59 -1.27
CA ILE A 65 -1.36 -11.92 -2.57
C ILE A 65 -1.03 -12.92 -3.69
N ASN A 66 -0.13 -13.87 -3.44
CA ASN A 66 0.22 -14.91 -4.43
C ASN A 66 -0.94 -15.88 -4.75
N ASN A 67 -1.87 -16.05 -3.81
CA ASN A 67 -2.91 -17.08 -3.86
C ASN A 67 -4.30 -16.54 -4.22
N GLU A 68 -4.45 -15.23 -4.49
CA GLU A 68 -5.70 -14.47 -4.78
C GLU A 68 -6.66 -15.10 -5.83
N GLN A 69 -6.27 -16.20 -6.48
CA GLN A 69 -7.10 -16.98 -7.40
C GLN A 69 -8.04 -17.98 -6.70
N THR A 70 -8.07 -18.07 -5.37
CA THR A 70 -8.91 -19.06 -4.66
C THR A 70 -10.22 -18.46 -4.08
N GLU A 71 -11.35 -19.12 -4.32
CA GLU A 71 -12.69 -18.66 -3.88
C GLU A 71 -12.85 -18.51 -2.34
N ILE A 72 -11.97 -19.13 -1.55
CA ILE A 72 -11.97 -19.09 -0.07
C ILE A 72 -11.51 -17.73 0.47
N GLU A 73 -10.87 -16.91 -0.37
CA GLU A 73 -10.18 -15.68 0.02
C GLU A 73 -11.01 -14.39 -0.07
N LYS A 74 -12.29 -14.48 -0.46
CA LYS A 74 -13.21 -13.32 -0.56
C LYS A 74 -13.40 -12.54 0.76
N HIS A 75 -12.94 -13.07 1.89
CA HIS A 75 -13.03 -12.44 3.21
C HIS A 75 -11.67 -12.13 3.85
N TYR A 76 -10.56 -12.16 3.10
CA TYR A 76 -9.28 -11.76 3.67
C TYR A 76 -9.28 -10.26 4.01
N ILE A 77 -8.90 -9.96 5.25
CA ILE A 77 -8.68 -8.60 5.73
C ILE A 77 -7.17 -8.40 5.82
N LYS A 78 -6.67 -7.37 5.15
CA LYS A 78 -5.25 -6.99 5.17
C LYS A 78 -4.76 -6.86 6.61
N GLN A 79 -3.73 -7.63 6.96
CA GLN A 79 -3.10 -7.60 8.28
C GLN A 79 -2.01 -6.52 8.32
N ASN A 80 -2.43 -5.27 8.53
CA ASN A 80 -1.47 -4.19 8.84
C ASN A 80 -0.80 -4.44 10.19
N VAL A 81 0.44 -3.97 10.35
CA VAL A 81 1.24 -4.23 11.57
C VAL A 81 1.44 -2.93 12.35
N LEU A 82 1.32 -3.00 13.68
CA LEU A 82 1.72 -1.92 14.59
C LEU A 82 2.92 -2.38 15.43
N ILE A 83 4.01 -1.62 15.40
CA ILE A 83 5.25 -1.90 16.14
C ILE A 83 5.43 -0.88 17.25
N ILE A 84 5.39 -1.37 18.48
CA ILE A 84 5.58 -0.55 19.67
C ILE A 84 6.99 -0.79 20.23
N GLY A 85 7.66 0.28 20.62
CA GLY A 85 8.92 0.19 21.36
C GLY A 85 9.68 1.51 21.43
N PRO A 86 10.77 1.62 22.20
CA PRO A 86 11.54 2.85 22.36
C PRO A 86 12.16 3.36 21.05
N THR A 87 12.64 4.61 21.04
CA THR A 87 13.45 5.13 19.94
C THR A 87 14.81 4.40 19.87
N GLY A 88 15.39 4.32 18.67
CA GLY A 88 16.73 3.75 18.49
C GLY A 88 16.85 2.22 18.52
N VAL A 89 15.77 1.46 18.79
CA VAL A 89 15.83 -0.02 18.88
C VAL A 89 15.82 -0.75 17.52
N GLY A 90 15.83 -0.01 16.41
CA GLY A 90 15.91 -0.57 15.06
C GLY A 90 14.59 -0.83 14.34
N LYS A 91 13.45 -0.28 14.80
CA LYS A 91 12.11 -0.48 14.19
C LYS A 91 12.09 -0.17 12.69
N THR A 92 12.50 1.03 12.29
CA THR A 92 12.61 1.41 10.87
C THR A 92 13.57 0.51 10.09
N TYR A 93 14.71 0.16 10.71
CA TYR A 93 15.75 -0.62 10.03
C TYR A 93 15.31 -2.07 9.78
N LEU A 94 14.58 -2.69 10.72
CA LEU A 94 13.95 -4.00 10.53
C LEU A 94 13.07 -4.00 9.28
N ILE A 95 12.15 -3.05 9.17
CA ILE A 95 11.19 -3.04 8.06
C ILE A 95 11.85 -2.78 6.72
N LYS A 96 12.77 -1.81 6.67
CA LYS A 96 13.55 -1.56 5.45
C LYS A 96 14.30 -2.81 5.00
N THR A 97 14.94 -3.51 5.94
CA THR A 97 15.71 -4.74 5.67
C THR A 97 14.82 -5.86 5.11
N ILE A 98 13.56 -5.95 5.55
CA ILE A 98 12.60 -6.91 5.00
C ILE A 98 12.15 -6.51 3.60
N ALA A 99 11.86 -5.22 3.37
CA ALA A 99 11.49 -4.74 2.04
C ALA A 99 12.61 -5.00 1.02
N ASP A 100 13.86 -4.73 1.40
CA ASP A 100 15.06 -5.00 0.59
C ASP A 100 15.23 -6.50 0.30
N LEU A 101 14.93 -7.38 1.27
CA LEU A 101 14.96 -8.84 1.08
C LEU A 101 13.92 -9.31 0.06
N ILE A 102 12.71 -8.77 0.14
CA ILE A 102 11.58 -9.18 -0.72
C ILE A 102 11.70 -8.57 -2.11
N GLY A 103 12.36 -7.40 -2.23
CA GLY A 103 12.53 -6.69 -3.48
C GLY A 103 11.34 -5.83 -3.86
N VAL A 104 10.64 -5.27 -2.87
CA VAL A 104 9.46 -4.41 -3.05
C VAL A 104 9.75 -2.94 -2.72
N PRO A 105 9.03 -1.98 -3.34
CA PRO A 105 9.17 -0.57 -3.00
C PRO A 105 8.90 -0.31 -1.53
N PHE A 106 9.71 0.56 -0.91
CA PHE A 106 9.58 0.95 0.49
C PHE A 106 9.53 2.47 0.64
N VAL A 107 8.54 2.95 1.38
CA VAL A 107 8.41 4.37 1.76
C VAL A 107 8.30 4.48 3.27
N LYS A 108 9.12 5.36 3.85
CA LYS A 108 8.95 5.84 5.23
C LYS A 108 8.21 7.17 5.23
N GLY A 109 7.17 7.26 6.06
CA GLY A 109 6.49 8.48 6.47
C GLY A 109 6.63 8.73 7.96
N ASP A 110 6.42 9.97 8.35
CA ASP A 110 6.36 10.43 9.73
C ASP A 110 4.96 11.02 9.92
N ALA A 111 4.18 10.44 10.83
CA ALA A 111 2.77 10.78 11.02
C ALA A 111 2.55 12.27 11.35
N THR A 112 3.53 12.92 11.98
CA THR A 112 3.44 14.33 12.39
C THR A 112 3.47 15.32 11.23
N LYS A 113 3.91 14.88 10.04
CA LYS A 113 4.06 15.73 8.84
C LYS A 113 2.77 15.83 8.01
N TYR A 114 1.77 15.05 8.36
CA TYR A 114 0.50 14.99 7.65
C TYR A 114 -0.56 15.81 8.35
N THR A 115 -1.48 16.37 7.56
CA THR A 115 -2.65 17.10 8.07
C THR A 115 -3.92 16.62 7.38
N GLU A 116 -5.07 17.08 7.87
CA GLU A 116 -6.32 16.88 7.15
C GLU A 116 -6.25 17.52 5.75
N THR A 117 -6.92 16.90 4.78
CA THR A 117 -7.01 17.40 3.40
C THR A 117 -7.54 18.84 3.40
N GLY A 118 -6.82 19.75 2.75
CA GLY A 118 -7.19 21.17 2.68
C GLY A 118 -6.55 22.06 3.76
N TYR A 119 -5.71 21.51 4.64
CA TYR A 119 -4.88 22.27 5.57
C TYR A 119 -3.40 22.32 5.12
N VAL A 120 -2.61 23.18 5.77
CA VAL A 120 -1.16 23.33 5.49
C VAL A 120 -0.40 22.12 6.06
N GLY A 121 0.02 21.21 5.19
CA GLY A 121 0.76 19.99 5.53
C GLY A 121 0.84 19.03 4.36
N GLY A 122 1.49 17.88 4.54
CA GLY A 122 1.50 16.81 3.52
C GLY A 122 0.17 16.04 3.51
N ASP A 123 -0.21 15.50 2.35
CA ASP A 123 -1.34 14.56 2.26
C ASP A 123 -0.84 13.14 2.51
N VAL A 124 -1.60 12.32 3.24
CA VAL A 124 -1.26 10.92 3.48
C VAL A 124 -1.24 10.11 2.18
N GLU A 125 -2.00 10.52 1.16
CA GLU A 125 -1.93 9.94 -0.19
C GLU A 125 -0.54 10.09 -0.82
N ASP A 126 0.26 11.08 -0.41
CA ASP A 126 1.62 11.27 -0.91
C ASP A 126 2.53 10.08 -0.58
N LEU A 127 2.20 9.28 0.43
CA LEU A 127 2.92 8.03 0.73
C LEU A 127 2.82 7.06 -0.45
N VAL A 128 1.62 6.91 -0.99
CA VAL A 128 1.33 6.00 -2.11
C VAL A 128 1.98 6.53 -3.38
N ARG A 129 1.89 7.85 -3.63
CA ARG A 129 2.57 8.49 -4.77
C ARG A 129 4.10 8.33 -4.69
N LYS A 130 4.68 8.46 -3.50
CA LYS A 130 6.11 8.20 -3.27
C LYS A 130 6.48 6.74 -3.52
N LEU A 131 5.56 5.81 -3.26
CA LEU A 131 5.76 4.38 -3.50
C LEU A 131 5.87 4.09 -5.00
N VAL A 132 4.99 4.69 -5.81
CA VAL A 132 5.07 4.63 -7.28
C VAL A 132 6.38 5.24 -7.79
N LYS A 133 6.80 6.38 -7.24
CA LYS A 133 8.11 6.98 -7.58
C LYS A 133 9.28 6.06 -7.21
N LYS A 134 9.19 5.31 -6.10
CA LYS A 134 10.19 4.31 -5.71
C LYS A 134 10.17 3.05 -6.56
N ALA A 135 9.08 2.80 -7.26
CA ALA A 135 8.92 1.74 -8.25
C ALA A 135 9.26 2.22 -9.68
N ASP A 136 9.93 3.37 -9.83
CA ASP A 136 10.26 3.99 -11.12
C ASP A 136 9.05 4.19 -12.05
N GLY A 137 7.88 4.47 -11.46
CA GLY A 137 6.62 4.65 -12.19
C GLY A 137 5.84 3.36 -12.45
N ASN A 138 6.34 2.19 -12.04
CA ASN A 138 5.62 0.93 -12.16
C ASN A 138 4.53 0.83 -11.08
N VAL A 139 3.28 1.06 -11.47
CA VAL A 139 2.12 1.02 -10.57
C VAL A 139 1.87 -0.37 -10.01
N GLU A 140 1.94 -1.41 -10.84
CA GLU A 140 1.72 -2.80 -10.41
C GLU A 140 2.75 -3.23 -9.35
N LEU A 141 4.02 -2.86 -9.53
CA LEU A 141 5.05 -3.14 -8.52
C LEU A 141 4.81 -2.33 -7.23
N ALA A 142 4.32 -1.10 -7.35
CA ALA A 142 4.01 -0.26 -6.20
C ALA A 142 2.83 -0.78 -5.38
N GLU A 143 1.86 -1.46 -5.99
CA GLU A 143 0.74 -2.10 -5.28
C GLU A 143 1.21 -3.18 -4.30
N TYR A 144 2.39 -3.76 -4.51
CA TYR A 144 2.99 -4.74 -3.59
C TYR A 144 3.98 -4.13 -2.59
N GLY A 145 4.11 -2.80 -2.56
CA GLY A 145 5.07 -2.10 -1.73
C GLY A 145 4.71 -2.06 -0.23
N ILE A 146 5.65 -1.57 0.56
CA ILE A 146 5.52 -1.40 2.00
C ILE A 146 5.56 0.09 2.36
N VAL A 147 4.55 0.55 3.10
CA VAL A 147 4.51 1.89 3.69
C VAL A 147 4.77 1.76 5.19
N PHE A 148 5.85 2.37 5.67
CA PHE A 148 6.17 2.46 7.10
C PHE A 148 5.86 3.85 7.63
N LEU A 149 4.94 3.94 8.60
CA LEU A 149 4.52 5.17 9.26
C LEU A 149 5.08 5.21 10.68
N ASP A 150 6.03 6.12 10.94
CA ASP A 150 6.61 6.34 12.26
C ASP A 150 5.82 7.40 13.05
N GLU A 151 6.06 7.47 14.36
CA GLU A 151 5.47 8.47 15.27
C GLU A 151 3.93 8.50 15.30
N ILE A 152 3.29 7.35 15.08
CA ILE A 152 1.82 7.26 15.10
C ILE A 152 1.23 7.61 16.48
N ASP A 153 2.02 7.46 17.56
CA ASP A 153 1.62 7.87 18.91
C ASP A 153 1.37 9.37 19.04
N LYS A 154 2.03 10.20 18.20
CA LYS A 154 1.89 11.66 18.23
C LYS A 154 0.58 12.16 17.64
N ILE A 155 -0.03 11.40 16.73
CA ILE A 155 -1.35 11.71 16.18
C ILE A 155 -2.48 11.00 16.95
N ALA A 156 -2.14 10.05 17.82
CA ALA A 156 -3.09 9.33 18.68
C ALA A 156 -3.49 10.13 19.93
N SER A 157 -2.66 11.06 20.39
CA SER A 157 -2.84 11.75 21.67
C SER A 157 -3.91 12.83 21.62
N SER A 158 -5.17 12.46 21.86
CA SER A 158 -6.18 13.40 22.35
C SER A 158 -6.00 13.62 23.85
N THR A 159 -5.25 14.65 24.26
CA THR A 159 -5.15 15.01 25.68
C THR A 159 -5.59 16.45 25.91
N GLY A 160 -6.91 16.65 25.87
CA GLY A 160 -7.51 17.89 26.34
C GLY A 160 -9.04 17.86 26.29
N VAL A 161 -9.69 17.81 27.46
CA VAL A 161 -11.12 18.11 27.61
C VAL A 161 -11.31 19.59 27.29
N GLY A 162 -11.61 19.93 26.03
CA GLY A 162 -11.98 21.29 25.64
C GLY A 162 -11.54 21.74 24.24
N ASN A 163 -10.47 21.18 23.68
CA ASN A 163 -10.04 21.51 22.31
C ASN A 163 -10.42 20.35 21.38
N ARG A 164 -11.28 20.63 20.39
CA ARG A 164 -11.53 19.69 19.29
C ARG A 164 -10.21 19.54 18.53
N ASP A 165 -9.58 18.40 18.68
CA ASP A 165 -8.32 18.09 18.02
C ASP A 165 -8.62 17.67 16.56
N VAL A 166 -8.88 18.67 15.73
CA VAL A 166 -9.31 18.49 14.33
C VAL A 166 -8.18 17.90 13.49
N ALA A 167 -6.93 18.29 13.78
CA ALA A 167 -5.76 17.90 12.98
C ALA A 167 -5.42 16.40 13.13
N GLY A 168 -5.27 15.88 14.35
CA GLY A 168 -4.92 14.48 14.57
C GLY A 168 -6.01 13.51 14.08
N ARG A 169 -7.28 13.82 14.35
CA ARG A 169 -8.42 13.00 13.89
C ARG A 169 -8.58 13.01 12.37
N GLY A 170 -8.36 14.15 11.72
CA GLY A 170 -8.41 14.22 10.25
C GLY A 170 -7.35 13.33 9.60
N VAL A 171 -6.13 13.32 10.13
CA VAL A 171 -5.05 12.44 9.65
C VAL A 171 -5.43 10.97 9.86
N GLN A 172 -5.91 10.59 11.04
CA GLN A 172 -6.35 9.21 11.31
C GLN A 172 -7.48 8.77 10.36
N SER A 173 -8.47 9.63 10.11
CA SER A 173 -9.57 9.32 9.19
C SER A 173 -9.08 9.12 7.75
N ASN A 174 -8.12 9.92 7.30
CA ASN A 174 -7.54 9.75 5.97
C ASN A 174 -6.63 8.50 5.88
N LEU A 175 -5.88 8.18 6.94
CA LEU A 175 -5.10 6.94 7.00
C LEU A 175 -5.99 5.70 6.93
N LEU A 176 -7.13 5.68 7.62
CA LEU A 176 -8.08 4.56 7.60
C LEU A 176 -8.52 4.20 6.17
N LYS A 177 -8.84 5.20 5.33
CA LYS A 177 -9.20 4.99 3.91
C LYS A 177 -8.10 4.22 3.18
N LEU A 178 -6.84 4.60 3.37
CA LEU A 178 -5.70 3.93 2.75
C LEU A 178 -5.51 2.49 3.23
N LEU A 179 -5.84 2.21 4.50
CA LEU A 179 -5.73 0.87 5.09
C LEU A 179 -6.82 -0.09 4.61
N GLU A 180 -8.04 0.39 4.38
CA GLU A 180 -9.23 -0.42 4.08
C GLU A 180 -9.35 -0.86 2.62
N GLU A 181 -8.59 -0.25 1.71
CA GLU A 181 -8.68 -0.31 0.22
C GLU A 181 -9.25 0.99 -0.34
N THR A 182 -8.42 1.73 -1.09
CA THR A 182 -8.81 2.95 -1.79
C THR A 182 -8.05 3.04 -3.11
N GLU A 183 -8.67 3.62 -4.13
CA GLU A 183 -7.99 4.02 -5.35
C GLU A 183 -7.40 5.42 -5.20
N VAL A 184 -6.07 5.52 -5.29
CA VAL A 184 -5.36 6.80 -5.20
C VAL A 184 -4.90 7.21 -6.60
N PRO A 185 -5.15 8.45 -7.06
CA PRO A 185 -4.62 8.91 -8.34
C PRO A 185 -3.10 9.08 -8.27
N VAL A 186 -2.37 8.45 -9.19
CA VAL A 186 -0.89 8.45 -9.22
C VAL A 186 -0.35 9.86 -9.47
N ASN A 187 -0.98 10.59 -10.39
CA ASN A 187 -0.59 11.96 -10.74
C ASN A 187 -1.39 12.99 -9.94
N THR A 188 -0.72 14.03 -9.46
CA THR A 188 -1.43 15.20 -8.92
C THR A 188 -1.91 16.07 -10.07
N PRO A 189 -3.01 16.83 -9.92
CA PRO A 189 -3.43 17.81 -10.92
C PRO A 189 -2.35 18.87 -11.28
N TRP A 190 -1.29 18.98 -10.48
CA TRP A 190 -0.23 19.99 -10.56
C TRP A 190 1.11 19.46 -11.07
N ASP A 191 1.21 18.20 -11.49
CA ASP A 191 2.44 17.69 -12.11
C ASP A 191 2.68 18.41 -13.45
N LEU A 192 3.50 19.46 -13.39
CA LEU A 192 3.89 20.36 -14.49
C LEU A 192 4.35 19.65 -15.80
N PRO A 193 4.97 18.45 -15.79
CA PRO A 193 5.33 17.76 -17.03
C PRO A 193 4.11 17.33 -17.86
N SER A 194 3.01 16.95 -17.21
CA SER A 194 1.75 16.60 -17.89
C SER A 194 1.10 17.80 -18.57
N GLN A 195 1.32 19.01 -18.03
CA GLN A 195 0.76 20.24 -18.59
C GLN A 195 1.59 20.74 -19.80
N LEU A 196 2.93 20.65 -19.74
CA LEU A 196 3.80 20.95 -20.90
C LEU A 196 3.53 20.01 -22.08
N GLN A 197 3.30 18.72 -21.81
CA GLN A 197 2.92 17.75 -22.85
C GLN A 197 1.50 18.02 -23.41
N HIS A 198 0.62 18.65 -22.62
CA HIS A 198 -0.69 19.14 -23.05
C HIS A 198 -0.60 20.33 -24.01
N PHE A 199 0.41 21.20 -23.86
CA PHE A 199 0.60 22.38 -24.70
C PHE A 199 1.33 22.11 -26.02
N MET A 200 2.10 21.01 -26.14
CA MET A 200 2.96 20.72 -27.32
C MET A 200 2.47 19.63 -28.29
N GLY A 201 1.16 19.38 -28.37
CA GLY A 201 0.58 18.83 -29.62
C GLY A 201 0.58 17.30 -29.80
N GLY A 202 0.19 16.54 -28.77
CA GLY A 202 -0.19 15.14 -28.95
C GLY A 202 -1.38 14.80 -28.07
N LYS A 203 -2.45 14.21 -28.64
CA LYS A 203 -3.56 13.61 -27.88
C LYS A 203 -3.04 12.43 -27.06
N SER A 204 -2.32 12.68 -25.99
CA SER A 204 -2.17 11.69 -24.93
C SER A 204 -3.44 11.78 -24.09
N LYS A 205 -4.33 10.81 -24.26
CA LYS A 205 -5.30 10.50 -23.21
C LYS A 205 -4.45 10.12 -22.00
N SER A 206 -4.15 11.08 -21.12
CA SER A 206 -3.65 10.75 -19.80
C SER A 206 -4.78 9.97 -19.14
N ASN A 207 -4.77 8.65 -19.25
CA ASN A 207 -5.49 7.82 -18.30
C ASN A 207 -5.01 8.31 -16.95
N LYS A 208 -5.92 8.79 -16.11
CA LYS A 208 -5.59 9.02 -14.71
C LYS A 208 -5.28 7.65 -14.17
N GLU A 209 -4.00 7.30 -14.18
CA GLU A 209 -3.54 6.04 -13.63
C GLU A 209 -3.82 6.11 -12.14
N THR A 210 -4.62 5.17 -11.66
CA THR A 210 -4.93 4.99 -10.24
C THR A 210 -4.17 3.79 -9.73
N ILE A 211 -3.84 3.81 -8.45
CA ILE A 211 -3.20 2.71 -7.75
C ILE A 211 -4.14 2.24 -6.64
N ASN A 212 -4.37 0.93 -6.55
CA ASN A 212 -5.19 0.35 -5.50
C ASN A 212 -4.34 0.01 -4.27
N THR A 213 -4.77 0.45 -3.08
CA THR A 213 -4.01 0.23 -1.82
C THR A 213 -4.26 -1.11 -1.13
N ARG A 214 -5.09 -2.00 -1.71
CA ARG A 214 -5.45 -3.31 -1.17
C ARG A 214 -4.23 -4.16 -0.81
N ASN A 215 -3.24 -4.20 -1.71
CA ASN A 215 -2.06 -5.06 -1.57
C ASN A 215 -0.84 -4.36 -0.95
N ILE A 216 -0.95 -3.05 -0.70
CA ILE A 216 0.09 -2.26 -0.04
C ILE A 216 0.08 -2.59 1.46
N LEU A 217 1.19 -3.10 1.98
CA LEU A 217 1.34 -3.40 3.40
C LEU A 217 1.65 -2.11 4.18
N PHE A 218 0.80 -1.77 5.15
CA PHE A 218 1.07 -0.68 6.07
C PHE A 218 1.64 -1.20 7.38
N ILE A 219 2.77 -0.63 7.78
CA ILE A 219 3.42 -0.91 9.04
C ILE A 219 3.55 0.39 9.81
N MET A 220 2.88 0.49 10.94
CA MET A 220 2.89 1.65 11.81
C MET A 220 3.85 1.44 12.97
N SER A 221 4.39 2.52 13.50
CA SER A 221 5.23 2.47 14.69
C SER A 221 5.06 3.68 15.58
N GLY A 222 5.23 3.47 16.88
CA GLY A 222 5.23 4.52 17.89
C GLY A 222 5.96 4.07 19.15
N VAL A 223 6.26 5.03 20.02
CA VAL A 223 6.87 4.75 21.33
C VAL A 223 5.82 4.39 22.38
N PHE A 224 4.71 5.13 22.40
CA PHE A 224 3.60 4.96 23.34
C PHE A 224 4.05 4.92 24.81
N ASP A 225 4.74 5.96 25.28
CA ASP A 225 5.26 6.03 26.66
C ASP A 225 4.18 5.78 27.74
N GLY A 226 2.97 6.33 27.54
CA GLY A 226 1.85 6.16 28.47
C GLY A 226 1.18 4.79 28.45
N LEU A 227 1.55 3.88 27.54
CA LEU A 227 0.93 2.54 27.48
C LEU A 227 1.30 1.70 28.71
N ILE A 228 2.50 1.90 29.26
CA ILE A 228 2.99 1.17 30.44
C ILE A 228 2.08 1.45 31.65
N GLU A 229 1.62 2.68 31.81
CA GLU A 229 0.77 3.11 32.93
C GLU A 229 -0.66 2.56 32.84
N ILE A 230 -1.14 2.21 31.65
CA ILE A 230 -2.51 1.71 31.42
C ILE A 230 -2.59 0.20 31.59
N VAL A 231 -1.51 -0.52 31.26
CA VAL A 231 -1.45 -1.98 31.24
C VAL A 231 -1.01 -2.58 32.59
N GLN A 232 -0.40 -1.77 33.47
CA GLN A 232 -0.07 -2.15 34.84
C GLN A 232 -1.25 -2.00 35.79
#